data_AF-A0A971F0I3-F1
#
_entry.id   AF-A0A971F0I3-F1
#
_cell.length_a   1.000
_cell.length_b   1.000
_cell.length_c   1.000
_cell.angle_alpha   90.00
_cell.angle_beta   90.00
_cell.angle_gamma   90.00
#
_symmetry.space_group_name_H-M   'P 1'
#
loop_
_entity.id
_entity.type
_entity.pdbx_description
1 polymer ?
#
loop_
_entity_poly.entity_id
_entity_poly.type
_entity_poly.pdbx_seq_one_letter_code
_entity_poly.pdbx_strand_id
1 'polypeptide(L)'
;MTDKLFKRYNSVMQKVFEEKMDEVATKKEYFAVIKYAREEFEKELIDSLSTEQTLRSAIEKEGIDYVLDMALMICDMYLPYSLVSILHETIGAEGIKSRILDETRPQADRASLINALTGHETDDTISFLINLIISTDSELLMEESSYVLSAFNKDNVYDRIFEYFNQNGINEDLLSVLVEMFRESDKKDHIYKMLRAYFLTATDKGLVANIMADLDDSRAVVFLRGYLSKNIYNIKKSEITDICSAISRMGGYVEDFIRYNPKMQS
;
A
#
# COMPACT_ATOMS: atom_id res chain seq x y z
N MET A 1 14.84 -29.91 -4.61
CA MET A 1 14.65 -29.70 -3.15
C MET A 1 13.86 -28.41 -2.95
N THR A 2 14.36 -27.31 -3.52
CA THR A 2 13.78 -25.96 -3.51
C THR A 2 12.35 -25.89 -4.09
N ASP A 3 12.06 -26.56 -5.20
CA ASP A 3 10.69 -26.64 -5.76
C ASP A 3 9.68 -27.32 -4.80
N LYS A 4 10.08 -28.40 -4.12
CA LYS A 4 9.24 -29.12 -3.14
C LYS A 4 8.93 -28.24 -1.93
N LEU A 5 9.90 -27.44 -1.49
CA LEU A 5 9.75 -26.48 -0.39
C LEU A 5 8.67 -25.44 -0.69
N PHE A 6 8.75 -24.75 -1.84
CA PHE A 6 7.78 -23.70 -2.18
C PHE A 6 6.42 -24.25 -2.61
N LYS A 7 6.34 -25.46 -3.18
CA LYS A 7 5.06 -26.15 -3.36
C LYS A 7 4.40 -26.50 -2.03
N ARG A 8 5.20 -26.89 -1.01
CA ARG A 8 4.68 -27.10 0.34
C ARG A 8 4.18 -25.79 0.95
N TYR A 9 4.89 -24.69 0.72
CA TYR A 9 4.45 -23.35 1.11
C TYR A 9 3.06 -23.04 0.56
N ASN A 10 2.84 -23.11 -0.75
CA ASN A 10 1.53 -22.83 -1.35
C ASN A 10 0.43 -23.77 -0.82
N SER A 11 0.75 -25.05 -0.59
CA SER A 11 -0.22 -26.00 -0.03
C SER A 11 -0.68 -25.61 1.38
N VAL A 12 0.22 -25.10 2.23
CA VAL A 12 -0.14 -24.61 3.56
C VAL A 12 -0.95 -23.32 3.45
N MET A 13 -0.52 -22.39 2.59
CA MET A 13 -1.24 -21.15 2.33
C MET A 13 -2.67 -21.45 1.87
N GLN A 14 -2.84 -22.26 0.82
CA GLN A 14 -4.15 -22.62 0.28
C GLN A 14 -5.06 -23.22 1.35
N LYS A 15 -4.57 -24.17 2.15
CA LYS A 15 -5.36 -24.78 3.22
C LYS A 15 -5.89 -23.75 4.21
N VAL A 16 -5.04 -22.82 4.66
CA VAL A 16 -5.44 -21.77 5.60
C VAL A 16 -6.45 -20.82 4.98
N PHE A 17 -6.29 -20.49 3.70
CA PHE A 17 -7.24 -19.65 2.99
C PHE A 17 -8.59 -20.33 2.80
N GLU A 18 -8.63 -21.60 2.41
CA GLU A 18 -9.87 -22.39 2.31
C GLU A 18 -10.62 -22.45 3.65
N GLU A 19 -9.92 -22.45 4.79
CA GLU A 19 -10.53 -22.49 6.12
C GLU A 19 -11.03 -21.12 6.61
N LYS A 20 -10.46 -20.00 6.14
CA LYS A 20 -10.65 -18.67 6.76
C LYS A 20 -11.25 -17.61 5.84
N MET A 21 -11.20 -17.78 4.53
CA MET A 21 -11.57 -16.72 3.58
C MET A 21 -13.05 -16.35 3.62
N ASP A 22 -13.94 -17.28 3.98
CA ASP A 22 -15.38 -17.02 4.08
C ASP A 22 -15.73 -15.96 5.15
N GLU A 23 -14.82 -15.71 6.11
CA GLU A 23 -14.99 -14.74 7.20
C GLU A 23 -14.32 -13.38 6.91
N VAL A 24 -13.63 -13.23 5.78
CA VAL A 24 -12.86 -12.01 5.46
C VAL A 24 -13.78 -10.97 4.79
N ALA A 25 -13.99 -9.84 5.46
CA ALA A 25 -14.79 -8.73 4.93
C ALA A 25 -13.95 -7.48 4.60
N THR A 26 -12.74 -7.40 5.12
CA THR A 26 -11.88 -6.22 5.00
C THR A 26 -10.46 -6.57 4.55
N LYS A 27 -9.79 -5.61 3.91
CA LYS A 27 -8.37 -5.72 3.54
C LYS A 27 -7.46 -6.03 4.74
N LYS A 28 -7.78 -5.49 5.93
CA LYS A 28 -7.05 -5.77 7.16
C LYS A 28 -7.17 -7.24 7.59
N GLU A 29 -8.36 -7.82 7.49
CA GLU A 29 -8.59 -9.24 7.81
C GLU A 29 -7.89 -10.15 6.79
N TYR A 30 -7.93 -9.78 5.50
CA TYR A 30 -7.21 -10.50 4.45
C TYR A 30 -5.71 -10.62 4.75
N PHE A 31 -5.06 -9.51 5.14
CA PHE A 31 -3.65 -9.54 5.54
C PHE A 31 -3.39 -10.31 6.83
N ALA A 32 -4.34 -10.32 7.78
CA ALA A 32 -4.23 -11.14 8.96
C ALA A 32 -4.24 -12.65 8.62
N VAL A 33 -5.03 -13.07 7.63
CA VAL A 33 -5.02 -14.44 7.10
C VAL A 33 -3.68 -14.77 6.45
N ILE A 34 -3.13 -13.88 5.62
CA ILE A 34 -1.79 -14.07 5.02
C ILE A 34 -0.73 -14.26 6.09
N LYS A 35 -0.70 -13.39 7.10
CA LYS A 35 0.24 -13.46 8.21
C LYS A 35 0.14 -14.80 8.94
N TYR A 36 -1.08 -15.20 9.32
CA TYR A 36 -1.32 -16.46 10.01
C TYR A 36 -0.88 -17.66 9.15
N ALA A 37 -1.19 -17.65 7.84
CA ALA A 37 -0.80 -18.72 6.94
C ALA A 37 0.72 -18.88 6.82
N ARG A 38 1.46 -17.76 6.76
CA ARG A 38 2.93 -17.76 6.79
C ARG A 38 3.45 -18.32 8.12
N GLU A 39 2.87 -17.91 9.25
CA GLU A 39 3.23 -18.43 10.57
C GLU A 39 3.00 -19.94 10.71
N GLU A 40 1.92 -20.49 10.13
CA GLU A 40 1.68 -21.93 10.08
C GLU A 40 2.73 -22.67 9.26
N PHE A 41 3.14 -22.11 8.12
CA PHE A 41 4.21 -22.70 7.31
C PHE A 41 5.56 -22.75 8.05
N GLU A 42 5.90 -21.73 8.85
CA GLU A 42 7.16 -21.73 9.60
C GLU A 42 7.22 -22.84 10.68
N LYS A 43 6.09 -23.46 11.03
CA LYS A 43 6.01 -24.59 11.98
C LYS A 43 6.21 -25.96 11.31
N GLU A 44 6.20 -26.02 9.98
CA GLU A 44 6.33 -27.26 9.23
C GLU A 44 7.75 -27.84 9.33
N LEU A 45 7.84 -29.16 9.14
CA LEU A 45 9.11 -29.87 8.96
C LEU A 45 9.18 -30.42 7.54
N ILE A 46 10.29 -30.14 6.86
CA ILE A 46 10.53 -30.59 5.49
C ILE A 46 11.69 -31.57 5.51
N ASP A 47 11.36 -32.83 5.27
CA ASP A 47 12.32 -33.94 5.38
C ASP A 47 13.02 -33.97 6.76
N SER A 48 12.24 -33.72 7.83
CA SER A 48 12.66 -33.64 9.25
C SER A 48 13.53 -32.43 9.62
N LEU A 49 13.70 -31.46 8.72
CA LEU A 49 14.38 -30.20 9.00
C LEU A 49 13.35 -29.07 9.16
N SER A 50 13.69 -28.06 9.95
CA SER A 50 12.90 -26.82 9.97
C SER A 50 12.98 -26.11 8.62
N THR A 51 11.96 -25.29 8.31
CA THR A 51 11.92 -24.46 7.10
C THR A 51 13.20 -23.64 6.90
N GLU A 52 13.71 -23.00 7.96
CA GLU A 52 14.94 -22.22 7.92
C GLU A 52 16.17 -23.10 7.57
N GLN A 53 16.32 -24.26 8.20
CA GLN A 53 17.43 -25.19 7.90
C GLN A 53 17.38 -25.69 6.45
N THR A 54 16.19 -26.01 5.95
CA THR A 54 15.99 -26.41 4.55
C THR A 54 16.39 -25.29 3.59
N LEU A 55 15.96 -24.06 3.87
CA LEU A 55 16.31 -22.88 3.06
C LEU A 55 17.81 -22.60 3.05
N ARG A 56 18.47 -22.59 4.23
CA ARG A 56 19.92 -22.38 4.31
C ARG A 56 20.70 -23.45 3.54
N SER A 57 20.29 -24.71 3.66
CA SER A 57 20.90 -25.82 2.90
C SER A 57 20.71 -25.66 1.38
N ALA A 58 19.53 -25.19 0.95
CA ALA A 58 19.29 -24.92 -0.47
C ALA A 58 20.14 -23.76 -0.98
N ILE A 59 20.25 -22.68 -0.20
CA ILE A 59 21.05 -21.49 -0.54
C ILE A 59 22.54 -21.81 -0.60
N GLU A 60 23.07 -22.59 0.35
CA GLU A 60 24.47 -23.04 0.33
C GLU A 60 24.80 -23.82 -0.95
N LYS A 61 23.84 -24.60 -1.44
CA LYS A 61 24.01 -25.45 -2.63
C LYS A 61 23.79 -24.73 -3.95
N GLU A 62 22.74 -23.91 -4.05
CA GLU A 62 22.23 -23.37 -5.32
C GLU A 62 22.45 -21.86 -5.46
N GLY A 63 22.80 -21.16 -4.38
CA GLY A 63 22.95 -19.72 -4.33
C GLY A 63 21.65 -19.00 -4.01
N ILE A 64 21.76 -17.84 -3.35
CA ILE A 64 20.60 -17.08 -2.86
C ILE A 64 19.71 -16.57 -3.99
N ASP A 65 20.29 -16.13 -5.11
CA ASP A 65 19.53 -15.62 -6.25
C ASP A 65 18.66 -16.70 -6.87
N TYR A 66 19.20 -17.91 -7.05
CA TYR A 66 18.44 -19.03 -7.59
C TYR A 66 17.26 -19.40 -6.67
N VAL A 67 17.50 -19.48 -5.36
CA VAL A 67 16.44 -19.80 -4.40
C VAL A 67 15.39 -18.70 -4.35
N LEU A 68 15.79 -17.43 -4.41
CA LEU A 68 14.87 -16.30 -4.47
C LEU A 68 14.03 -16.30 -5.73
N ASP A 69 14.64 -16.48 -6.91
CA ASP A 69 13.91 -16.51 -8.19
C ASP A 69 12.92 -17.68 -8.23
N MET A 70 13.31 -18.84 -7.68
CA MET A 70 12.39 -19.98 -7.51
C MET A 70 11.24 -19.65 -6.54
N ALA A 71 11.52 -18.92 -5.45
CA ALA A 71 10.50 -18.50 -4.51
C ALA A 71 9.50 -17.54 -5.16
N LEU A 72 9.99 -16.52 -5.87
CA LEU A 72 9.15 -15.53 -6.58
C LEU A 72 8.31 -16.18 -7.68
N MET A 73 8.86 -17.19 -8.37
CA MET A 73 8.13 -17.92 -9.41
C MET A 73 7.05 -18.85 -8.86
N ILE A 74 7.27 -19.45 -7.69
CA ILE A 74 6.37 -20.49 -7.15
C ILE A 74 5.42 -19.95 -6.11
N CYS A 75 5.86 -19.07 -5.21
CA CYS A 75 5.03 -18.59 -4.11
C CYS A 75 3.90 -17.72 -4.66
N ASP A 76 2.65 -18.18 -4.50
CA ASP A 76 1.48 -17.45 -5.01
C ASP A 76 1.21 -16.15 -4.22
N MET A 77 1.86 -16.00 -3.07
CA MET A 77 1.70 -14.93 -2.10
C MET A 77 3.09 -14.45 -1.63
N TYR A 78 3.13 -13.62 -0.58
CA TYR A 78 4.37 -13.13 0.03
C TYR A 78 5.38 -14.24 0.34
N LEU A 79 6.67 -13.90 0.36
CA LEU A 79 7.75 -14.86 0.63
C LEU A 79 7.65 -15.44 2.05
N PRO A 80 8.10 -16.68 2.30
CA PRO A 80 8.22 -17.24 3.66
C PRO A 80 9.04 -16.33 4.59
N TYR A 81 8.67 -16.25 5.87
CA TYR A 81 9.39 -15.42 6.85
C TYR A 81 10.84 -15.86 7.00
N SER A 82 11.11 -17.17 7.03
CA SER A 82 12.48 -17.69 7.09
C SER A 82 13.32 -17.23 5.89
N LEU A 83 12.75 -17.20 4.68
CA LEU A 83 13.47 -16.72 3.50
C LEU A 83 13.72 -15.22 3.60
N VAL A 84 12.73 -14.42 4.03
CA VAL A 84 12.91 -12.98 4.25
C VAL A 84 14.03 -12.69 5.25
N SER A 85 14.08 -13.42 6.38
CA SER A 85 15.16 -13.28 7.37
C SER A 85 16.53 -13.56 6.74
N ILE A 86 16.65 -14.65 5.97
CA ILE A 86 17.91 -15.02 5.31
C ILE A 86 18.32 -13.99 4.25
N LEU A 87 17.37 -13.40 3.51
CA LEU A 87 17.65 -12.32 2.55
C LEU A 87 18.27 -11.12 3.28
N HIS A 88 17.67 -10.66 4.38
CA HIS A 88 18.22 -9.56 5.19
C HIS A 88 19.62 -9.88 5.72
N GLU A 89 19.87 -11.10 6.19
CA GLU A 89 21.20 -11.51 6.68
C GLU A 89 22.26 -11.56 5.58
N THR A 90 21.88 -11.99 4.37
CA THR A 90 22.86 -12.34 3.33
C THR A 90 23.13 -11.20 2.36
N ILE A 91 22.09 -10.49 1.93
CA ILE A 91 22.19 -9.41 0.94
C ILE A 91 21.82 -8.04 1.52
N GLY A 92 21.25 -8.00 2.73
CA GLY A 92 20.83 -6.77 3.38
C GLY A 92 19.66 -6.07 2.69
N ALA A 93 19.17 -5.02 3.32
CA ALA A 93 18.13 -4.17 2.75
C ALA A 93 18.53 -3.57 1.41
N GLU A 94 19.79 -3.15 1.25
CA GLU A 94 20.31 -2.61 -0.02
C GLU A 94 20.29 -3.65 -1.15
N GLY A 95 20.59 -4.91 -0.85
CA GLY A 95 20.47 -6.00 -1.81
C GLY A 95 19.02 -6.26 -2.23
N ILE A 96 18.07 -6.12 -1.30
CA ILE A 96 16.64 -6.25 -1.61
C ILE A 96 16.18 -5.05 -2.45
N LYS A 97 16.51 -3.82 -2.03
CA LYS A 97 16.18 -2.57 -2.75
C LYS A 97 16.72 -2.57 -4.18
N SER A 98 17.96 -3.01 -4.39
CA SER A 98 18.53 -3.09 -5.74
C SER A 98 17.74 -4.04 -6.65
N ARG A 99 17.20 -5.14 -6.11
CA ARG A 99 16.31 -6.07 -6.85
C ARG A 99 14.90 -5.50 -7.06
N ILE A 100 14.39 -4.68 -6.14
CA ILE A 100 13.13 -3.93 -6.33
C ILE A 100 13.27 -2.89 -7.45
N LEU A 101 14.44 -2.25 -7.58
CA LEU A 101 14.72 -1.27 -8.63
C LEU A 101 15.07 -1.89 -9.99
N ASP A 102 15.30 -3.19 -10.06
CA ASP A 102 15.58 -3.90 -11.31
C ASP A 102 14.30 -4.00 -12.17
N GLU A 103 14.16 -3.07 -13.10
CA GLU A 103 13.01 -3.01 -14.01
C GLU A 103 12.93 -4.17 -15.01
N THR A 104 13.97 -5.00 -15.12
CA THR A 104 13.92 -6.22 -15.94
C THR A 104 13.09 -7.31 -15.27
N ARG A 105 12.84 -7.20 -13.96
CA ARG A 105 11.99 -8.13 -13.21
C ARG A 105 10.50 -7.81 -13.39
N PRO A 106 9.63 -8.83 -13.41
CA PRO A 106 8.19 -8.64 -13.37
C PRO A 106 7.76 -7.74 -12.20
N GLN A 107 6.72 -6.94 -12.41
CA GLN A 107 6.20 -6.06 -11.35
C GLN A 107 5.72 -6.85 -10.12
N ALA A 108 5.14 -8.04 -10.31
CA ALA A 108 4.71 -8.91 -9.21
C ALA A 108 5.88 -9.39 -8.33
N ASP A 109 7.03 -9.70 -8.95
CA ASP A 109 8.25 -10.09 -8.24
C ASP A 109 8.78 -8.92 -7.41
N ARG A 110 8.83 -7.74 -8.03
CA ARG A 110 9.26 -6.50 -7.37
C ARG A 110 8.33 -6.14 -6.20
N ALA A 111 7.03 -6.33 -6.36
CA ALA A 111 6.01 -6.14 -5.32
C ALA A 111 6.22 -7.09 -4.13
N SER A 112 6.48 -8.37 -4.41
CA SER A 112 6.82 -9.37 -3.38
C SER A 112 8.11 -9.03 -2.63
N LEU A 113 9.09 -8.44 -3.31
CA LEU A 113 10.34 -7.96 -2.70
C LEU A 113 10.12 -6.71 -1.83
N ILE A 114 9.20 -5.80 -2.19
CA ILE A 114 8.80 -4.69 -1.32
C ILE A 114 8.29 -5.26 0.01
N ASN A 115 7.41 -6.27 -0.01
CA ASN A 115 6.91 -6.92 1.20
C ASN A 115 8.04 -7.50 2.07
N ALA A 116 9.13 -7.97 1.46
CA ALA A 116 10.30 -8.47 2.19
C ALA A 116 11.00 -7.39 3.04
N LEU A 117 10.78 -6.10 2.79
CA LEU A 117 11.27 -5.00 3.64
C LEU A 117 10.46 -4.86 4.95
N THR A 118 9.33 -5.57 5.10
CA THR A 118 8.56 -5.59 6.34
C THR A 118 9.43 -6.06 7.51
N GLY A 119 9.39 -5.31 8.62
CA GLY A 119 10.19 -5.61 9.82
C GLY A 119 11.62 -5.06 9.78
N HIS A 120 12.06 -4.46 8.67
CA HIS A 120 13.33 -3.74 8.58
C HIS A 120 13.11 -2.22 8.54
N GLU A 121 12.49 -1.72 9.60
CA GLU A 121 12.19 -0.30 9.76
C GLU A 121 13.48 0.48 10.05
N THR A 122 13.92 1.24 9.06
CA THR A 122 14.98 2.24 9.19
C THR A 122 14.54 3.50 8.44
N ASP A 123 15.11 4.64 8.79
CA ASP A 123 14.83 5.90 8.08
C ASP A 123 15.11 5.80 6.59
N ASP A 124 16.17 5.09 6.23
CA ASP A 124 16.58 4.84 4.85
C ASP A 124 15.59 3.89 4.12
N THR A 125 15.04 2.87 4.79
CA THR A 125 13.95 2.06 4.24
C THR A 125 12.68 2.90 4.03
N ILE A 126 12.30 3.75 4.99
CA ILE A 126 11.13 4.62 4.88
C ILE A 126 11.30 5.59 3.71
N SER A 127 12.44 6.27 3.62
CA SER A 127 12.75 7.18 2.51
C SER A 127 12.76 6.46 1.16
N PHE A 128 13.28 5.23 1.10
CA PHE A 128 13.22 4.41 -0.11
C PHE A 128 11.79 4.14 -0.56
N LEU A 129 10.89 3.73 0.35
CA LEU A 129 9.50 3.44 0.03
C LEU A 129 8.72 4.70 -0.37
N ILE A 130 8.96 5.82 0.32
CA ILE A 130 8.40 7.14 -0.05
C ILE A 130 8.84 7.51 -1.48
N ASN A 131 10.13 7.39 -1.77
CA ASN A 131 10.67 7.67 -3.10
C ASN A 131 10.08 6.74 -4.16
N LEU A 132 9.88 5.46 -3.83
CA LEU A 132 9.30 4.50 -4.75
C LEU A 132 7.85 4.85 -5.10
N ILE A 133 7.05 5.27 -4.11
CA ILE A 133 5.65 5.70 -4.31
C ILE A 133 5.58 6.89 -5.27
N ILE A 134 6.43 7.90 -5.09
CA ILE A 134 6.38 9.13 -5.92
C ILE A 134 6.99 8.95 -7.32
N SER A 135 7.82 7.94 -7.53
CA SER A 135 8.59 7.79 -8.77
C SER A 135 8.07 6.70 -9.71
N THR A 136 7.27 5.77 -9.20
CA THR A 136 6.75 4.65 -9.99
C THR A 136 5.40 5.01 -10.63
N ASP A 137 5.10 4.44 -11.80
CA ASP A 137 3.74 4.45 -12.37
C ASP A 137 2.97 3.16 -12.06
N SER A 138 3.58 2.22 -11.31
CA SER A 138 2.97 0.93 -10.99
C SER A 138 2.12 1.04 -9.73
N GLU A 139 0.79 1.02 -9.90
CA GLU A 139 -0.17 0.97 -8.79
C GLU A 139 0.14 -0.17 -7.80
N LEU A 140 0.58 -1.33 -8.31
CA LEU A 140 0.95 -2.47 -7.49
C LEU A 140 2.15 -2.16 -6.58
N LEU A 141 3.20 -1.50 -7.09
CA LEU A 141 4.36 -1.14 -6.29
C LEU A 141 4.03 -0.03 -5.28
N MET A 142 3.16 0.92 -5.65
CA MET A 142 2.65 1.93 -4.72
C MET A 142 1.86 1.28 -3.58
N GLU A 143 0.96 0.35 -3.90
CA GLU A 143 0.12 -0.33 -2.93
C GLU A 143 0.94 -1.14 -1.93
N GLU A 144 1.90 -1.94 -2.41
CA GLU A 144 2.79 -2.71 -1.52
C GLU A 144 3.69 -1.79 -0.69
N SER A 145 4.15 -0.67 -1.25
CA SER A 145 4.96 0.31 -0.50
C SER A 145 4.13 0.98 0.60
N SER A 146 2.89 1.39 0.31
CA SER A 146 1.93 1.93 1.28
C SER A 146 1.67 0.91 2.39
N TYR A 147 1.47 -0.36 2.02
CA TYR A 147 1.24 -1.44 2.98
C TYR A 147 2.44 -1.60 3.93
N VAL A 148 3.66 -1.67 3.42
CA VAL A 148 4.87 -1.80 4.25
C VAL A 148 5.04 -0.59 5.17
N LEU A 149 4.84 0.64 4.66
CA LEU A 149 4.85 1.85 5.48
C LEU A 149 3.79 1.81 6.60
N SER A 150 2.61 1.25 6.33
CA SER A 150 1.54 1.12 7.33
C SER A 150 1.88 0.16 8.48
N ALA A 151 2.84 -0.75 8.26
CA ALA A 151 3.31 -1.71 9.25
C ALA A 151 4.45 -1.15 10.14
N PHE A 152 5.06 -0.02 9.74
CA PHE A 152 6.10 0.66 10.51
C PHE A 152 5.52 1.59 11.58
N ASN A 153 6.40 2.18 12.40
CA ASN A 153 6.01 3.21 13.35
C ASN A 153 5.36 4.39 12.60
N LYS A 154 4.04 4.53 12.82
CA LYS A 154 3.23 5.55 12.16
C LYS A 154 3.79 6.96 12.37
N ASP A 155 4.26 7.30 13.57
CA ASP A 155 4.77 8.65 13.84
C ASP A 155 6.03 8.95 13.04
N ASN A 156 6.95 7.98 12.92
CA ASN A 156 8.14 8.13 12.09
C ASN A 156 7.79 8.28 10.60
N VAL A 157 6.90 7.43 10.08
CA VAL A 157 6.43 7.54 8.69
C VAL A 157 5.76 8.88 8.42
N TYR A 158 4.92 9.34 9.35
CA TYR A 158 4.26 10.64 9.26
C TYR A 158 5.28 11.79 9.19
N ASP A 159 6.27 11.80 10.08
CA ASP A 159 7.30 12.83 10.12
C ASP A 159 8.12 12.85 8.82
N ARG A 160 8.45 11.68 8.27
CA ARG A 160 9.19 11.55 7.00
C ARG A 160 8.38 12.02 5.78
N ILE A 161 7.10 11.67 5.69
CA ILE A 161 6.24 12.18 4.62
C ILE A 161 6.07 13.70 4.75
N PHE A 162 5.93 14.21 5.99
CA PHE A 162 5.79 15.65 6.22
C PHE A 162 7.08 16.42 5.88
N GLU A 163 8.24 15.87 6.22
CA GLU A 163 9.54 16.39 5.79
C GLU A 163 9.63 16.47 4.26
N TYR A 164 9.22 15.40 3.57
CA TYR A 164 9.16 15.38 2.11
C TYR A 164 8.25 16.50 1.57
N PHE A 165 7.05 16.68 2.12
CA PHE A 165 6.13 17.74 1.69
C PHE A 165 6.70 19.16 1.88
N ASN A 166 7.43 19.39 2.97
CA ASN A 166 8.07 20.69 3.21
C ASN A 166 9.17 21.01 2.19
N GLN A 167 9.85 19.99 1.66
CA GLN A 167 10.95 20.14 0.72
C GLN A 167 10.49 20.16 -0.74
N ASN A 168 9.52 19.34 -1.10
CA ASN A 168 9.15 19.06 -2.49
C ASN A 168 7.73 19.50 -2.85
N GLY A 169 6.93 19.94 -1.87
CA GLY A 169 5.50 20.17 -2.02
C GLY A 169 4.67 18.90 -1.80
N ILE A 170 3.35 19.08 -1.73
CA ILE A 170 2.41 17.98 -1.49
C ILE A 170 2.27 17.14 -2.76
N ASN A 171 2.44 15.82 -2.61
CA ASN A 171 2.18 14.79 -3.61
C ASN A 171 0.92 14.00 -3.21
N GLU A 172 0.01 13.78 -4.17
CA GLU A 172 -1.29 13.17 -3.91
C GLU A 172 -1.24 11.69 -3.49
N ASP A 173 -0.26 10.92 -3.99
CA ASP A 173 -0.10 9.50 -3.62
C ASP A 173 0.30 9.37 -2.15
N LEU A 174 1.32 10.11 -1.72
CA LEU A 174 1.73 10.17 -0.31
C LEU A 174 0.63 10.74 0.58
N LEU A 175 -0.17 11.68 0.07
CA LEU A 175 -1.31 12.21 0.81
C LEU A 175 -2.39 11.12 1.01
N SER A 176 -2.60 10.27 0.01
CA SER A 176 -3.49 9.11 0.09
C SER A 176 -2.97 8.08 1.11
N VAL A 177 -1.66 7.83 1.16
CA VAL A 177 -1.03 6.98 2.18
C VAL A 177 -1.28 7.52 3.59
N LEU A 178 -1.09 8.82 3.82
CA LEU A 178 -1.39 9.43 5.12
C LEU A 178 -2.86 9.27 5.48
N VAL A 179 -3.78 9.47 4.55
CA VAL A 179 -5.21 9.28 4.79
C VAL A 179 -5.52 7.85 5.22
N GLU A 180 -5.03 6.85 4.49
CA GLU A 180 -5.24 5.44 4.81
C GLU A 180 -4.69 5.08 6.21
N MET A 181 -3.49 5.55 6.54
CA MET A 181 -2.82 5.23 7.79
C MET A 181 -3.46 5.89 9.03
N PHE A 182 -4.04 7.09 8.86
CA PHE A 182 -4.39 7.98 9.96
C PHE A 182 -5.87 8.39 10.05
N ARG A 183 -6.75 7.84 9.19
CA ARG A 183 -8.20 8.14 9.23
C ARG A 183 -8.90 7.89 10.57
N GLU A 184 -8.38 6.99 11.39
CA GLU A 184 -8.87 6.67 12.75
C GLU A 184 -7.87 7.12 13.86
N SER A 185 -7.07 8.15 13.62
CA SER A 185 -6.04 8.61 14.56
C SER A 185 -6.24 10.05 15.03
N ASP A 186 -5.47 10.46 16.05
CA ASP A 186 -5.38 11.83 16.53
C ASP A 186 -4.83 12.82 15.48
N LYS A 187 -4.09 12.32 14.48
CA LYS A 187 -3.56 13.13 13.35
C LYS A 187 -4.61 13.45 12.27
N LYS A 188 -5.81 12.85 12.33
CA LYS A 188 -6.90 13.07 11.35
C LYS A 188 -7.20 14.56 11.11
N ASP A 189 -7.25 15.36 12.17
CA ASP A 189 -7.54 16.80 12.07
C ASP A 189 -6.47 17.57 11.31
N HIS A 190 -5.20 17.23 11.54
CA HIS A 190 -4.09 17.88 10.85
C HIS A 190 -4.06 17.52 9.37
N ILE A 191 -4.29 16.25 9.03
CA ILE A 191 -4.38 15.77 7.65
C ILE A 191 -5.56 16.44 6.92
N TYR A 192 -6.73 16.56 7.58
CA TYR A 192 -7.86 17.31 7.02
C TYR A 192 -7.50 18.76 6.70
N LYS A 193 -6.81 19.46 7.60
CA LYS A 193 -6.36 20.85 7.37
C LYS A 193 -5.40 20.95 6.18
N MET A 194 -4.48 19.99 6.04
CA MET A 194 -3.55 19.92 4.92
C MET A 194 -4.27 19.69 3.60
N LEU A 195 -5.16 18.69 3.53
CA LEU A 195 -6.02 18.44 2.37
C LEU A 195 -6.81 19.67 1.96
N ARG A 196 -7.42 20.35 2.93
CA ARG A 196 -8.23 21.56 2.69
C ARG A 196 -7.40 22.69 2.09
N ALA A 197 -6.18 22.90 2.60
CA ALA A 197 -5.28 23.91 2.06
C ALA A 197 -4.84 23.54 0.64
N TYR A 198 -4.43 22.28 0.43
CA TYR A 198 -3.95 21.79 -0.84
C TYR A 198 -5.00 21.79 -1.94
N PHE A 199 -6.24 21.40 -1.63
CA PHE A 199 -7.36 21.39 -2.57
C PHE A 199 -7.55 22.73 -3.29
N LEU A 200 -7.33 23.86 -2.61
CA LEU A 200 -7.52 25.19 -3.20
C LEU A 200 -6.49 25.49 -4.31
N THR A 201 -5.30 24.89 -4.24
CA THR A 201 -4.21 25.11 -5.19
C THR A 201 -3.97 23.94 -6.13
N ALA A 202 -4.51 22.76 -5.83
CA ALA A 202 -4.31 21.54 -6.62
C ALA A 202 -4.82 21.70 -8.06
N THR A 203 -4.07 21.11 -9.00
CA THR A 203 -4.46 21.05 -10.42
C THR A 203 -5.67 20.12 -10.60
N ASP A 204 -5.63 18.96 -9.96
CA ASP A 204 -6.73 17.99 -9.95
C ASP A 204 -7.50 18.04 -8.62
N LYS A 205 -8.54 18.86 -8.58
CA LYS A 205 -9.42 18.96 -7.41
C LYS A 205 -10.35 17.76 -7.24
N GLY A 206 -10.61 17.01 -8.32
CA GLY A 206 -11.42 15.80 -8.27
C GLY A 206 -10.69 14.72 -7.47
N LEU A 207 -9.40 14.51 -7.78
CA LEU A 207 -8.53 13.60 -7.04
C LEU A 207 -8.46 13.98 -5.55
N VAL A 208 -8.17 15.24 -5.22
CA VAL A 208 -8.09 15.68 -3.81
C VAL A 208 -9.43 15.54 -3.09
N ALA A 209 -10.56 15.73 -3.77
CA ALA A 209 -11.88 15.49 -3.18
C ALA A 209 -12.10 14.00 -2.85
N ASN A 210 -11.63 13.09 -3.71
CA ASN A 210 -11.68 11.65 -3.43
C ASN A 210 -10.82 11.29 -2.21
N ILE A 211 -9.61 11.83 -2.11
CA ILE A 211 -8.74 11.62 -0.94
C ILE A 211 -9.40 12.17 0.34
N MET A 212 -10.08 13.32 0.26
CA MET A 212 -10.88 13.83 1.38
C MET A 212 -12.04 12.90 1.78
N ALA A 213 -12.67 12.24 0.80
CA ALA A 213 -13.70 11.25 1.08
C ALA A 213 -13.14 10.00 1.75
N ASP A 214 -11.92 9.57 1.39
CA ASP A 214 -11.24 8.43 2.00
C ASP A 214 -10.84 8.69 3.47
N LEU A 215 -10.61 9.96 3.84
CA LEU A 215 -10.39 10.37 5.23
C LEU A 215 -11.68 10.27 6.07
N ASP A 216 -12.83 10.25 5.41
CA ASP A 216 -14.16 10.17 6.01
C ASP A 216 -14.35 11.19 7.15
N ASP A 217 -14.12 12.48 6.83
CA ASP A 217 -14.35 13.60 7.74
C ASP A 217 -15.54 14.44 7.24
N SER A 218 -16.62 14.46 8.01
CA SER A 218 -17.86 15.20 7.65
C SER A 218 -17.66 16.69 7.33
N ARG A 219 -16.58 17.32 7.82
CA ARG A 219 -16.26 18.72 7.48
C ARG A 219 -15.87 18.88 6.01
N ALA A 220 -15.38 17.83 5.36
CA ALA A 220 -15.10 17.82 3.93
C ALA A 220 -16.38 18.01 3.11
N VAL A 221 -17.50 17.41 3.52
CA VAL A 221 -18.80 17.59 2.84
C VAL A 221 -19.19 19.08 2.80
N VAL A 222 -19.12 19.76 3.94
CA VAL A 222 -19.47 21.19 4.04
C VAL A 222 -18.53 22.04 3.17
N PHE A 223 -17.23 21.75 3.23
CA PHE A 223 -16.21 22.47 2.47
C PHE A 223 -16.42 22.31 0.95
N LEU A 224 -16.55 21.08 0.46
CA LEU A 224 -16.70 20.76 -0.97
C LEU A 224 -18.00 21.33 -1.54
N ARG A 225 -19.13 21.21 -0.81
CA ARG A 225 -20.39 21.85 -1.21
C ARG A 225 -20.25 23.38 -1.30
N GLY A 226 -19.53 23.99 -0.35
CA GLY A 226 -19.24 25.41 -0.35
C GLY A 226 -18.36 25.84 -1.54
N TYR A 227 -17.39 25.01 -1.93
CA TYR A 227 -16.58 25.23 -3.12
C TYR A 227 -17.41 25.15 -4.41
N LEU A 228 -18.22 24.10 -4.57
CA LEU A 228 -19.12 23.95 -5.72
C LEU A 228 -20.05 25.15 -5.85
N SER A 229 -20.75 25.52 -4.77
CA SER A 229 -21.69 26.65 -4.78
C SER A 229 -21.08 27.97 -5.30
N LYS A 230 -19.78 28.19 -5.07
CA LYS A 230 -19.06 29.39 -5.49
C LYS A 230 -18.47 29.28 -6.90
N ASN A 231 -18.14 28.08 -7.36
CA ASN A 231 -17.31 27.87 -8.55
C ASN A 231 -17.97 27.04 -9.65
N ILE A 232 -19.19 26.54 -9.46
CA ILE A 232 -19.87 25.60 -10.36
C ILE A 232 -19.91 26.05 -11.83
N TYR A 233 -20.00 27.37 -12.07
CA TYR A 233 -20.02 27.93 -13.43
C TYR A 233 -18.62 28.11 -14.04
N ASN A 234 -17.56 28.05 -13.23
CA ASN A 234 -16.17 28.33 -13.64
C ASN A 234 -15.30 27.07 -13.77
N ILE A 235 -15.75 25.94 -13.24
CA ILE A 235 -15.02 24.67 -13.29
C ILE A 235 -15.58 23.71 -14.34
N LYS A 236 -14.82 22.65 -14.65
CA LYS A 236 -15.16 21.65 -15.67
C LYS A 236 -16.24 20.69 -15.16
N LYS A 237 -17.01 20.10 -16.08
CA LYS A 237 -18.05 19.10 -15.77
C LYS A 237 -17.48 17.88 -15.02
N SER A 238 -16.30 17.40 -15.43
CA SER A 238 -15.60 16.30 -14.77
C SER A 238 -15.31 16.62 -13.30
N GLU A 239 -14.66 17.75 -13.03
CA GLU A 239 -14.37 18.20 -11.66
C GLU A 239 -15.63 18.32 -10.79
N ILE A 240 -16.74 18.82 -11.35
CA ILE A 240 -18.03 18.86 -10.63
C ILE A 240 -18.51 17.45 -10.28
N THR A 241 -18.38 16.51 -11.22
CA THR A 241 -18.84 15.12 -11.06
C THR A 241 -18.00 14.41 -10.01
N ASP A 242 -16.68 14.57 -10.03
CA ASP A 242 -15.77 13.97 -9.06
C ASP A 242 -16.04 14.50 -7.65
N ILE A 243 -16.19 15.82 -7.49
CA ILE A 243 -16.51 16.42 -6.19
C ILE A 243 -17.89 15.96 -5.69
N CYS A 244 -18.90 15.89 -6.56
CA CYS A 244 -20.23 15.38 -6.18
C CYS A 244 -20.18 13.89 -5.79
N SER A 245 -19.38 13.08 -6.49
CA SER A 245 -19.17 11.67 -6.16
C SER A 245 -18.55 11.52 -4.77
N ALA A 246 -17.49 12.28 -4.48
CA ALA A 246 -16.85 12.33 -3.17
C ALA A 246 -17.83 12.75 -2.05
N ILE A 247 -18.64 13.80 -2.27
CA ILE A 247 -19.68 14.23 -1.32
C ILE A 247 -20.69 13.10 -1.07
N SER A 248 -21.14 12.42 -2.13
CA SER A 248 -22.14 11.35 -2.04
C SER A 248 -21.61 10.13 -1.28
N ARG A 249 -20.33 9.77 -1.48
CA ARG A 249 -19.65 8.69 -0.74
C ARG A 249 -19.61 8.95 0.76
N MET A 250 -19.48 10.21 1.16
CA MET A 250 -19.55 10.66 2.57
C MET A 250 -20.99 10.87 3.07
N GLY A 251 -22.02 10.46 2.30
CA GLY A 251 -23.44 10.60 2.68
C GLY A 251 -24.03 12.01 2.49
N GLY A 252 -23.34 12.90 1.79
CA GLY A 252 -23.82 14.25 1.50
C GLY A 252 -24.79 14.32 0.32
N TYR A 253 -25.75 15.23 0.37
CA TYR A 253 -26.67 15.50 -0.73
C TYR A 253 -25.98 16.29 -1.86
N VAL A 254 -26.30 16.01 -3.13
CA VAL A 254 -25.70 16.68 -4.31
C VAL A 254 -26.69 17.02 -5.42
N GLU A 255 -27.97 16.65 -5.32
CA GLU A 255 -28.91 16.81 -6.44
C GLU A 255 -29.11 18.29 -6.83
N ASP A 256 -28.89 19.20 -5.89
CA ASP A 256 -28.93 20.65 -6.11
C ASP A 256 -27.89 21.12 -7.14
N PHE A 257 -26.72 20.47 -7.20
CA PHE A 257 -25.68 20.78 -8.18
C PHE A 257 -25.86 20.05 -9.51
N ILE A 258 -26.54 18.92 -9.52
CA ILE A 258 -26.75 18.10 -10.72
C ILE A 258 -27.96 18.61 -11.52
N ARG A 259 -29.10 18.84 -10.86
CA ARG A 259 -30.37 19.19 -11.54
C ARG A 259 -30.38 20.60 -12.10
N TYR A 260 -29.74 21.56 -11.42
CA TYR A 260 -29.84 22.98 -11.74
C TYR A 260 -28.61 23.55 -12.46
N ASN A 261 -27.69 22.68 -12.91
CA ASN A 261 -26.49 23.11 -13.62
C ASN A 261 -26.62 22.87 -15.14
N PRO A 262 -26.61 23.93 -15.96
CA PRO A 262 -26.67 23.81 -17.42
C PRO A 262 -25.55 22.93 -18.01
N LYS A 263 -24.37 22.89 -17.38
CA LYS A 263 -23.24 22.05 -17.82
C LYS A 263 -23.47 20.55 -17.61
N MET A 264 -24.46 20.16 -16.81
CA MET A 264 -24.76 18.76 -16.49
C MET A 264 -25.90 18.19 -17.35
N GLN A 265 -26.67 19.05 -18.05
CA GLN A 265 -27.85 18.67 -18.83
C GLN A 265 -27.55 18.37 -20.31
N SER A 266 -26.31 18.61 -20.77
CA SER A 266 -25.76 18.25 -22.08
C SER A 266 -24.76 17.11 -21.99
#